data_AF-A0A645IBU2-F1
#
_entry.id   AF-A0A645IBU2-F1
#
_cell.length_a   1.000
_cell.length_b   1.000
_cell.length_c   1.000
_cell.angle_alpha   90.00
_cell.angle_beta   90.00
_cell.angle_gamma   90.00
#
_symmetry.space_group_name_H-M   'P 1'
#
loop_
_entity.id
_entity.type
_entity.pdbx_description
1 polymer ?
#
loop_
_entity_poly.entity_id
_entity_poly.type
_entity_poly.pdbx_seq_one_letter_code
_entity_poly.pdbx_strand_id
1 'polypeptide(L)'
;MVEQERQCRKRLQNDYAGELYDSVWRSYGILANARKVSTEEMMDKLSHLRLGVDMGIIRGISTWQINELMLAGQPNFINENSKKNLSPEQRDWERAALTRNTLKTIKIEEE
;
A
#
# COMPACT_ATOMS: atom_id res chain seq x y z
N MET A 1 -12.02 16.41 35.99
CA MET A 1 -12.10 14.99 35.58
C MET A 1 -12.82 14.80 34.24
N VAL A 2 -14.10 15.17 34.07
CA VAL A 2 -14.83 14.99 32.79
C VAL A 2 -14.20 15.74 31.61
N GLU A 3 -13.69 16.95 31.82
CA GLU A 3 -13.03 17.74 30.75
C GLU A 3 -11.67 17.14 30.33
N GLN A 4 -10.92 16.60 31.29
CA GLN A 4 -9.65 15.91 31.02
C GLN A 4 -9.89 14.60 30.26
N GLU A 5 -10.94 13.85 30.58
CA GLU A 5 -11.33 12.65 29.85
C GLU A 5 -11.72 12.97 28.40
N ARG A 6 -12.50 14.03 28.17
CA ARG A 6 -12.86 14.50 26.83
C ARG A 6 -11.64 14.95 26.03
N GLN A 7 -10.70 15.67 26.64
CA GLN A 7 -9.45 16.07 25.99
C GLN A 7 -8.56 14.86 25.68
N CYS A 8 -8.45 13.90 26.59
CA CYS A 8 -7.70 12.67 26.38
C CYS A 8 -8.30 11.84 25.25
N ARG A 9 -9.64 11.72 25.20
CA ARG A 9 -10.37 11.01 24.14
C ARG A 9 -10.23 11.70 22.78
N LYS A 10 -10.25 13.03 22.72
CA LYS A 10 -9.99 13.80 21.49
C LYS A 10 -8.55 13.65 21.02
N ARG A 11 -7.58 13.66 21.95
CA ARG A 11 -6.16 13.41 21.63
C ARG A 11 -5.97 12.01 21.08
N LEU A 12 -6.48 10.99 21.77
CA LEU A 12 -6.47 9.60 21.27
C LEU A 12 -7.05 9.50 19.86
N GLN A 13 -8.22 10.08 19.59
CA GLN A 13 -8.80 10.07 18.24
C GLN A 13 -7.92 10.77 17.19
N ASN A 14 -7.30 11.89 17.54
CA ASN A 14 -6.39 12.61 16.64
C ASN A 14 -5.06 11.87 16.43
N ASP A 15 -4.55 11.23 17.48
CA ASP A 15 -3.30 10.45 17.44
C ASP A 15 -3.49 9.20 16.57
N TYR A 16 -4.63 8.50 16.70
CA TYR A 16 -5.01 7.40 15.82
C TYR A 16 -5.10 7.83 14.35
N ALA A 17 -5.60 9.03 14.07
CA ALA A 17 -5.64 9.57 12.72
C ALA A 17 -4.23 9.85 12.17
N GLY A 18 -3.33 10.36 13.02
CA GLY A 18 -1.92 10.61 12.67
C GLY A 18 -1.13 9.32 12.41
N GLU A 19 -1.27 8.32 13.28
CA GLU A 19 -0.63 7.00 13.10
C GLU A 19 -1.11 6.30 11.83
N LEU A 20 -2.41 6.40 11.55
CA LEU A 20 -2.98 5.83 10.33
C LEU A 20 -2.46 6.55 9.09
N TYR A 21 -2.41 7.89 9.11
CA TYR A 21 -1.86 8.69 8.03
C TYR A 21 -0.41 8.29 7.73
N ASP A 22 0.43 8.21 8.76
CA ASP A 22 1.83 7.76 8.62
C ASP A 22 1.91 6.33 8.08
N SER A 23 1.11 5.39 8.60
CA SER A 23 1.09 4.00 8.14
C SER A 23 0.75 3.87 6.65
N VAL A 24 -0.24 4.64 6.18
CA VAL A 24 -0.64 4.71 4.78
C VAL A 24 0.50 5.23 3.90
N TRP A 25 1.12 6.35 4.28
CA TRP A 25 2.22 6.95 3.52
C TRP A 25 3.49 6.09 3.53
N ARG A 26 3.80 5.42 4.64
CA ARG A 26 4.90 4.45 4.72
C ARG A 26 4.66 3.27 3.79
N SER A 27 3.43 2.75 3.76
CA SER A 27 3.05 1.66 2.86
C SER A 27 3.21 2.05 1.40
N TYR A 28 2.80 3.27 1.05
CA TYR A 28 3.04 3.84 -0.28
C TYR A 28 4.54 3.99 -0.59
N GLY A 29 5.32 4.59 0.31
CA GLY A 29 6.76 4.79 0.12
C GLY A 29 7.52 3.48 -0.09
N ILE A 30 7.16 2.43 0.66
CA ILE A 30 7.70 1.08 0.48
C ILE A 30 7.33 0.56 -0.91
N LEU A 31 6.05 0.54 -1.30
CA LEU A 31 5.64 -0.03 -2.59
C LEU A 31 6.21 0.73 -3.80
N ALA A 32 6.42 2.04 -3.66
CA ALA A 32 6.98 2.92 -4.69
C ALA A 32 8.51 2.76 -4.87
N ASN A 33 9.23 2.24 -3.87
CA ASN A 33 10.70 2.20 -3.89
C ASN A 33 11.33 0.83 -3.63
N ALA A 34 10.64 -0.07 -2.94
CA ALA A 34 11.15 -1.38 -2.54
C ALA A 34 11.69 -2.14 -3.75
N ARG A 35 12.84 -2.80 -3.60
CA ARG A 35 13.48 -3.57 -4.68
C ARG A 35 13.09 -5.04 -4.70
N LYS A 36 12.67 -5.55 -3.54
CA LYS A 36 12.17 -6.90 -3.32
C LYS A 36 10.98 -6.78 -2.38
N VAL A 37 9.88 -7.46 -2.66
CA VAL A 37 8.69 -7.45 -1.80
C VAL A 37 8.05 -8.82 -1.83
N SER A 38 7.73 -9.40 -0.68
CA SER A 38 7.04 -10.70 -0.64
C SER A 38 5.55 -10.53 -1.02
N THR A 39 4.85 -11.63 -1.28
CA THR A 39 3.40 -11.58 -1.52
C THR A 39 2.68 -11.02 -0.29
N GLU A 40 3.01 -11.51 0.90
CA GLU A 40 2.37 -11.10 2.16
C GLU A 40 2.61 -9.61 2.45
N GLU A 41 3.85 -9.15 2.30
CA GLU A 41 4.21 -7.76 2.50
C GLU A 41 3.48 -6.85 1.51
N MET A 42 3.42 -7.23 0.22
CA MET A 42 2.68 -6.45 -0.78
C MET A 42 1.19 -6.36 -0.43
N MET A 43 0.57 -7.47 0.01
CA MET A 43 -0.84 -7.48 0.37
C MET A 43 -1.13 -6.60 1.58
N ASP A 44 -0.27 -6.64 2.60
CA ASP A 44 -0.36 -5.77 3.77
C ASP A 44 -0.27 -4.30 3.37
N LYS A 45 0.74 -3.91 2.58
CA LYS A 45 0.92 -2.51 2.15
C LYS A 45 -0.19 -2.03 1.22
N LEU A 46 -0.70 -2.88 0.33
CA LEU A 46 -1.83 -2.51 -0.52
C LEU A 46 -3.14 -2.39 0.24
N SER A 47 -3.31 -3.17 1.31
CA SER A 47 -4.48 -3.05 2.19
C SER A 47 -4.48 -1.71 2.92
N HIS A 48 -3.33 -1.25 3.42
CA HIS A 48 -3.17 0.09 3.98
C HIS A 48 -3.46 1.18 2.94
N LEU A 49 -2.93 1.06 1.72
CA LEU A 49 -3.21 2.01 0.64
C LEU A 49 -4.70 2.08 0.31
N ARG A 50 -5.38 0.94 0.24
CA ARG A 50 -6.82 0.88 -0.02
C ARG A 50 -7.61 1.61 1.06
N LEU A 51 -7.28 1.36 2.32
CA LEU A 51 -7.87 2.09 3.45
C LEU A 51 -7.59 3.60 3.34
N GLY A 52 -6.37 3.98 2.96
CA GLY A 52 -5.99 5.36 2.71
C GLY A 52 -6.83 6.04 1.62
N VAL A 53 -7.15 5.32 0.54
CA VAL A 53 -8.05 5.81 -0.52
C VAL A 53 -9.48 5.94 0.01
N ASP A 54 -9.99 4.92 0.72
CA ASP A 54 -11.34 4.92 1.28
C ASP A 54 -11.55 6.08 2.28
N MET A 55 -10.48 6.49 2.97
CA MET A 55 -10.47 7.60 3.92
C MET A 55 -10.09 8.95 3.30
N GLY A 56 -9.78 9.00 2.00
CA GLY A 56 -9.40 10.22 1.29
C GLY A 56 -8.01 10.76 1.63
N ILE A 57 -7.17 9.97 2.30
CA ILE A 57 -5.77 10.29 2.65
C ILE A 57 -4.89 10.29 1.40
N ILE A 58 -5.08 9.31 0.51
CA ILE A 58 -4.40 9.23 -0.79
C ILE A 58 -5.41 9.46 -1.89
N ARG A 59 -5.08 10.35 -2.84
CA ARG A 59 -5.87 10.62 -4.04
C ARG A 59 -5.07 10.29 -5.30
N GLY A 60 -5.77 10.04 -6.40
CA GLY A 60 -5.16 9.74 -7.70
C GLY A 60 -5.06 8.24 -8.04
N ILE A 61 -5.23 7.34 -7.07
CA ILE A 61 -5.38 5.90 -7.28
C ILE A 61 -6.77 5.43 -6.86
N SER A 62 -7.45 4.66 -7.72
CA SER A 62 -8.75 4.07 -7.41
C SER A 62 -8.61 2.74 -6.66
N THR A 63 -9.62 2.40 -5.86
CA THR A 63 -9.70 1.07 -5.20
C THR A 63 -9.70 -0.07 -6.21
N TRP A 64 -10.24 0.14 -7.41
CA TRP A 64 -10.18 -0.81 -8.52
C TRP A 64 -8.73 -1.06 -8.98
N GLN A 65 -7.94 -0.01 -9.19
CA GLN A 65 -6.52 -0.15 -9.56
C GLN A 65 -5.71 -0.86 -8.46
N ILE A 66 -6.03 -0.63 -7.19
CA ILE A 66 -5.38 -1.35 -6.08
C ILE A 66 -5.71 -2.84 -6.14
N ASN A 67 -6.99 -3.19 -6.36
CA ASN A 67 -7.41 -4.59 -6.48
C ASN A 67 -6.74 -5.29 -7.68
N GLU A 68 -6.64 -4.61 -8.82
CA GLU A 68 -5.89 -5.11 -9.99
C GLU A 68 -4.42 -5.35 -9.64
N LEU A 69 -3.80 -4.45 -8.89
CA LEU A 69 -2.41 -4.62 -8.44
C LEU A 69 -2.27 -5.81 -7.48
N MET A 70 -3.23 -6.02 -6.58
CA MET A 70 -3.26 -7.19 -5.70
C MET A 70 -3.32 -8.49 -6.52
N LEU A 71 -4.20 -8.56 -7.53
CA LEU A 71 -4.28 -9.71 -8.42
C LEU A 71 -2.98 -9.92 -9.21
N ALA A 72 -2.42 -8.84 -9.76
CA ALA A 72 -1.19 -8.89 -10.56
C ALA A 72 0.05 -9.28 -9.73
N GLY A 73 0.06 -9.00 -8.44
CA GLY A 73 1.12 -9.40 -7.51
C GLY A 73 1.10 -10.87 -7.09
N GLN A 74 0.03 -11.60 -7.41
CA GLN A 74 -0.10 -13.01 -7.05
C GLN A 74 0.96 -13.87 -7.74
N PRO A 75 1.43 -14.96 -7.10
CA PRO A 75 2.50 -15.79 -7.65
C PRO A 75 2.19 -16.35 -9.05
N ASN A 76 0.94 -16.72 -9.31
CA ASN A 76 0.51 -17.26 -10.60
C ASN A 76 0.63 -16.20 -11.70
N PHE A 77 0.15 -14.98 -11.43
CA PHE A 77 0.20 -13.89 -12.41
C PHE A 77 1.64 -13.47 -12.72
N ILE A 78 2.50 -13.38 -11.71
CA ILE A 78 3.93 -13.05 -11.91
C ILE A 78 4.63 -14.12 -12.77
N ASN A 79 4.33 -15.40 -12.54
CA ASN A 79 4.90 -16.49 -13.34
C ASN A 79 4.41 -16.45 -14.79
N GLU A 80 3.11 -16.26 -15.01
CA GLU A 80 2.52 -16.16 -16.36
C GLU A 80 3.09 -14.96 -17.12
N ASN A 81 3.19 -13.80 -16.46
CA ASN A 81 3.71 -12.57 -17.06
C ASN A 81 5.19 -12.67 -17.45
N SER A 82 6.00 -13.37 -16.64
CA SER A 82 7.43 -13.53 -16.91
C SER A 82 7.75 -14.57 -17.99
N LYS A 83 6.78 -15.43 -18.36
CA LYS A 83 6.95 -16.58 -19.27
C LYS A 83 8.14 -17.48 -18.88
N LYS A 84 8.50 -17.51 -17.59
CA LYS A 84 9.66 -18.22 -17.03
C LYS A 84 9.27 -18.89 -15.71
N ASN A 85 9.93 -20.00 -15.40
CA ASN A 85 9.87 -20.61 -14.07
C ASN A 85 10.75 -19.79 -13.12
N LEU A 86 10.16 -18.80 -12.46
CA LEU A 86 10.85 -17.95 -11.52
C LEU A 86 11.00 -18.64 -10.16
N SER A 87 12.18 -18.49 -9.54
CA SER A 87 12.36 -18.85 -8.13
C SER A 87 11.49 -17.96 -7.23
N PRO A 88 11.18 -18.37 -5.98
CA PRO A 88 10.48 -17.53 -5.02
C PRO A 88 11.11 -16.13 -4.89
N GLU A 89 12.44 -16.07 -4.84
CA GLU A 89 13.17 -14.81 -4.75
C GLU A 89 13.01 -13.95 -6.01
N GLN A 90 13.13 -14.54 -7.20
CA GLN A 90 12.95 -13.80 -8.46
C GLN A 90 11.53 -13.23 -8.58
N ARG A 91 10.51 -13.95 -8.10
CA ARG A 91 9.13 -13.44 -8.04
C ARG A 91 9.02 -12.20 -7.16
N ASP A 92 9.75 -12.15 -6.05
CA ASP A 92 9.74 -10.98 -5.16
C ASP A 92 10.37 -9.73 -5.80
N TRP A 93 11.40 -9.92 -6.64
CA TRP A 93 12.00 -8.84 -7.43
C TRP A 93 11.06 -8.33 -8.53
N GLU A 94 10.43 -9.25 -9.27
CA GLU A 94 9.46 -8.93 -10.33
C GLU A 94 8.22 -8.25 -9.76
N ARG A 95 7.70 -8.74 -8.63
CA ARG A 95 6.56 -8.15 -7.92
C ARG A 95 6.86 -6.71 -7.52
N ALA A 96 8.03 -6.47 -6.94
CA ALA A 96 8.45 -5.13 -6.59
C ALA A 96 8.63 -4.24 -7.83
N ALA A 97 9.09 -4.77 -8.96
CA ALA A 97 9.17 -4.01 -10.20
C ALA A 97 7.78 -3.61 -10.73
N LEU A 98 6.83 -4.54 -10.69
CA LEU A 98 5.44 -4.31 -11.06
C LEU A 98 4.81 -3.19 -10.23
N THR A 99 4.91 -3.25 -8.90
CA THR A 99 4.31 -2.22 -8.02
C THR A 99 4.89 -0.84 -8.28
N ARG A 100 6.22 -0.73 -8.36
CA ARG A 100 6.90 0.55 -8.61
C ARG A 100 6.51 1.16 -9.94
N ASN A 101 6.44 0.36 -11.00
CA ASN A 101 6.12 0.86 -12.33
C ASN A 101 4.65 1.33 -12.41
N THR A 102 3.73 0.60 -11.80
CA THR A 102 2.33 1.00 -11.73
C THR A 102 2.17 2.29 -10.93
N LEU A 103 2.75 2.35 -9.74
CA LEU A 103 2.65 3.55 -8.89
C LEU A 103 3.32 4.77 -9.51
N LYS A 104 4.44 4.62 -10.23
CA LYS A 104 5.09 5.74 -10.94
C LYS A 104 4.24 6.34 -12.05
N THR A 105 3.37 5.53 -12.66
CA THR A 105 2.47 5.98 -13.72
C THR A 105 1.27 6.74 -13.15
N ILE A 106 0.92 6.46 -11.90
CA ILE A 106 -0.19 7.10 -11.20
C ILE A 106 0.32 8.39 -10.54
N LYS A 107 -0.26 9.53 -10.90
CA LYS A 107 -0.01 10.78 -10.19
C LYS A 107 -0.80 10.74 -8.89
N ILE A 108 -0.13 10.37 -7.80
CA ILE A 108 -0.71 10.50 -6.47
C ILE A 108 -0.61 11.95 -6.06
N GLU A 109 -1.75 12.53 -5.68
CA GLU A 109 -1.84 13.90 -5.18
C GLU A 109 -1.70 13.84 -3.66
N GLU A 110 -0.66 14.53 -3.17
CA GLU A 110 -0.54 14.96 -1.77
C GLU A 110 -1.39 16.23 -1.61
N GLU A 111 -2.06 16.36 -0.47
CA GLU A 111 -3.03 17.43 -0.18
C GLU A 111 -2.59 18.86 -0.55
#